data_AF-A0A951WFD0-F1
#
_entry.id   AF-A0A951WFD0-F1
#
_cell.length_a   1.000
_cell.length_b   1.000
_cell.length_c   1.000
_cell.angle_alpha   90.00
_cell.angle_beta   90.00
_cell.angle_gamma   90.00
#
_symmetry.space_group_name_H-M   'P 1'
#
loop_
_entity.id
_entity.type
_entity.pdbx_description
1 polymer ?
#
loop_
_entity_poly.entity_id
_entity_poly.type
_entity_poly.pdbx_seq_one_letter_code
_entity_poly.pdbx_strand_id
1 'polypeptide(L)'
;MLRLFFTLISIAAVVFVYYLLLDGYGGPLKTFVNNYALETTVVAAAYFLSVTHKKIRGNKIAKALIILVFAVVTEVSRLFDINMLGTEFDPLDFFFFIAGLAGALIIDYQIITRFEDRGKLRAE
;
A
#
# COMPACT_ATOMS: atom_id res chain seq x y z
N MET A 1 -14.44 6.49 10.69
CA MET A 1 -14.87 6.73 9.29
C MET A 1 -13.70 7.09 8.38
N LEU A 2 -12.78 7.95 8.82
CA LEU A 2 -11.64 8.39 8.00
C LEU A 2 -10.72 7.24 7.52
N ARG A 3 -10.39 6.25 8.36
CA ARG A 3 -9.60 5.07 7.94
C ARG A 3 -10.28 4.23 6.87
N LEU A 4 -11.60 4.06 6.96
CA LEU A 4 -12.39 3.38 5.94
C LEU A 4 -12.31 4.12 4.61
N PHE A 5 -12.43 5.45 4.63
CA PHE A 5 -12.28 6.29 3.44
C PHE A 5 -10.90 6.11 2.78
N PHE A 6 -9.80 6.16 3.55
CA PHE A 6 -8.47 5.90 3.02
C PHE A 6 -8.27 4.47 2.51
N THR A 7 -8.95 3.49 3.12
CA THR A 7 -8.97 2.10 2.63
C THR A 7 -9.67 2.00 1.28
N LEU A 8 -10.82 2.66 1.11
CA LEU A 8 -11.54 2.65 -0.16
C LEU A 8 -10.75 3.37 -1.26
N ILE A 9 -10.11 4.50 -0.94
CA ILE A 9 -9.25 5.21 -1.91
C ILE A 9 -8.05 4.36 -2.30
N SER A 10 -7.36 3.73 -1.36
CA SER A 10 -6.19 2.92 -1.69
C SER A 10 -6.55 1.70 -2.53
N ILE A 11 -7.68 1.04 -2.24
CA ILE A 11 -8.21 -0.04 -3.08
C ILE A 11 -8.59 0.49 -4.47
N ALA A 12 -9.27 1.64 -4.56
CA ALA A 12 -9.60 2.26 -5.84
C ALA A 12 -8.33 2.61 -6.63
N ALA A 13 -7.27 3.07 -5.98
CA ALA A 13 -5.98 3.36 -6.60
C ALA A 13 -5.33 2.09 -7.16
N VAL A 14 -5.34 0.97 -6.43
CA VAL A 14 -4.85 -0.32 -6.93
C VAL A 14 -5.63 -0.75 -8.18
N VAL A 15 -6.97 -0.70 -8.13
CA VAL A 15 -7.82 -1.07 -9.26
C VAL A 15 -7.54 -0.16 -10.46
N PHE A 16 -7.46 1.14 -10.23
CA PHE A 16 -7.18 2.12 -11.28
C PHE A 16 -5.81 1.87 -11.93
N VAL A 17 -4.76 1.69 -11.14
CA VAL A 17 -3.42 1.36 -11.65
C VAL A 17 -3.45 0.06 -12.43
N TYR A 18 -4.08 -0.99 -11.90
CA TYR A 18 -4.21 -2.26 -12.61
C TYR A 18 -4.85 -2.09 -13.99
N TYR A 19 -5.94 -1.32 -14.10
CA TYR A 19 -6.56 -1.04 -15.40
C TYR A 19 -5.68 -0.19 -16.32
N LEU A 20 -4.92 0.78 -15.80
CA LEU A 20 -3.96 1.54 -16.61
C LEU A 20 -2.85 0.67 -17.19
N LEU A 21 -2.48 -0.40 -16.48
CA LEU A 21 -1.42 -1.32 -16.90
C LEU A 21 -1.86 -2.28 -18.02
N LEU A 22 -3.16 -2.60 -18.12
CA LEU A 22 -3.67 -3.56 -19.12
C LEU A 22 -3.33 -3.15 -20.56
N ASP A 23 -3.46 -1.87 -20.88
CA ASP A 23 -3.19 -1.34 -22.22
C ASP A 23 -1.80 -0.67 -22.33
N GLY A 24 -1.03 -0.67 -21.24
CA GLY A 24 0.24 0.04 -21.13
C GLY A 24 0.05 1.55 -21.05
N TYR A 25 0.36 2.15 -19.90
CA TYR A 25 0.21 3.58 -19.70
C TYR A 25 1.20 4.39 -20.55
N GLY A 26 0.72 5.42 -21.24
CA GLY A 26 1.51 6.26 -22.16
C GLY A 26 1.81 7.68 -21.69
N GLY A 27 1.35 8.08 -20.50
CA GLY A 27 1.42 9.46 -20.02
C GLY A 27 2.71 9.82 -19.26
N PRO A 28 2.71 10.97 -18.53
CA PRO A 28 3.84 11.40 -17.71
C PRO A 28 4.23 10.35 -16.66
N LEU A 29 5.53 10.22 -16.36
CA LEU A 29 6.05 9.21 -15.42
C LEU A 29 5.75 7.77 -15.87
N LYS A 30 5.69 7.53 -17.18
CA LYS A 30 5.43 6.22 -17.80
C LYS A 30 6.17 5.06 -17.12
N THR A 31 7.47 5.22 -16.89
CA THR A 31 8.30 4.18 -16.25
C THR A 31 7.82 3.84 -14.86
N PHE A 32 7.49 4.85 -14.04
CA PHE A 32 6.96 4.61 -12.70
C PHE A 32 5.59 3.94 -12.74
N VAL A 33 4.67 4.46 -13.56
CA VAL A 33 3.31 3.93 -13.62
C VAL A 33 3.31 2.49 -14.10
N ASN A 34 4.07 2.17 -15.14
CA ASN A 34 4.08 0.83 -15.72
C ASN A 34 4.78 -0.23 -14.89
N ASN A 35 5.79 0.17 -14.09
CA ASN A 35 6.66 -0.80 -13.43
C ASN A 35 6.51 -0.82 -11.90
N TYR A 36 6.04 0.27 -11.27
CA TYR A 36 6.22 0.48 -9.82
C TYR A 36 4.98 1.01 -9.08
N ALA A 37 3.99 1.52 -9.81
CA ALA A 37 2.79 2.08 -9.20
C ALA A 37 1.93 1.00 -8.53
N LEU A 38 1.93 -0.22 -9.05
CA LEU A 38 1.11 -1.31 -8.51
C LEU A 38 1.67 -1.76 -7.16
N GLU A 39 2.97 -1.97 -7.10
CA GLU A 39 3.78 -2.33 -5.93
C GLU A 39 3.52 -1.34 -4.79
N THR A 40 3.61 -0.05 -5.10
CA THR A 40 3.39 1.05 -4.16
C THR A 40 1.95 1.08 -3.65
N THR A 41 0.97 0.96 -4.55
CA THR A 41 -0.45 1.09 -4.19
C THR A 41 -0.97 -0.14 -3.45
N VAL A 42 -0.51 -1.35 -3.80
CA VAL A 42 -0.92 -2.60 -3.17
C VAL A 42 -0.48 -2.66 -1.72
N VAL A 43 0.78 -2.32 -1.40
CA VAL A 43 1.24 -2.33 0.00
C VAL A 43 0.52 -1.27 0.84
N ALA A 44 0.22 -0.11 0.27
CA ALA A 44 -0.55 0.94 0.93
C ALA A 44 -2.00 0.50 1.18
N ALA A 45 -2.62 -0.16 0.20
CA ALA A 45 -3.97 -0.72 0.33
C ALA A 45 -4.03 -1.82 1.39
N ALA A 46 -3.08 -2.76 1.37
CA ALA A 46 -2.95 -3.81 2.37
C ALA A 46 -2.81 -3.21 3.78
N TYR A 47 -2.00 -2.16 3.92
CA TYR A 47 -1.83 -1.46 5.19
C TYR A 47 -3.15 -0.86 5.69
N PHE A 48 -3.82 -0.03 4.88
CA PHE A 48 -5.07 0.62 5.29
C PHE A 48 -6.17 -0.38 5.59
N LEU A 49 -6.27 -1.46 4.80
CA LEU A 49 -7.19 -2.56 5.07
C LEU A 49 -6.91 -3.20 6.44
N SER A 50 -5.63 -3.46 6.75
CA SER A 50 -5.22 -4.08 8.02
C SER A 50 -5.53 -3.22 9.24
N VAL A 51 -5.41 -1.89 9.14
CA VAL A 51 -5.66 -0.97 10.28
C VAL A 51 -7.13 -0.57 10.41
N THR A 52 -7.93 -0.73 9.35
CA THR A 52 -9.37 -0.50 9.37
C THR A 52 -10.13 -1.68 9.96
N HIS A 53 -9.64 -2.91 9.76
CA HIS A 53 -10.35 -4.11 10.21
C HIS A 53 -10.27 -4.30 11.73
N LYS A 54 -11.40 -4.11 12.44
CA LYS A 54 -11.49 -4.14 13.92
C LYS A 54 -11.01 -5.45 14.57
N LYS A 55 -11.13 -6.60 13.87
CA LYS A 55 -10.67 -7.90 14.40
C LYS A 55 -9.15 -8.06 14.37
N ILE A 56 -8.46 -7.31 13.52
CA ILE A 56 -7.00 -7.35 13.44
C ILE A 56 -6.48 -6.35 14.47
N ARG A 57 -6.30 -6.79 15.72
CA ARG A 57 -5.70 -5.98 16.79
C ARG A 57 -4.18 -6.07 16.70
N GLY A 58 -3.48 -5.03 17.15
CA GLY A 58 -2.01 -5.01 17.20
C GLY A 58 -1.40 -3.66 16.87
N ASN A 59 -0.08 -3.58 17.02
CA ASN A 59 0.70 -2.39 16.72
C ASN A 59 0.69 -2.10 15.21
N LYS A 60 0.39 -0.85 14.82
CA LYS A 60 0.40 -0.38 13.43
C LYS A 60 1.73 -0.65 12.73
N ILE A 61 2.85 -0.48 13.44
CA ILE A 61 4.19 -0.76 12.90
C ILE A 61 4.38 -2.25 12.66
N ALA A 62 3.92 -3.11 13.57
CA ALA A 62 4.00 -4.55 13.38
C ALA A 62 3.21 -5.00 12.14
N LYS A 63 2.02 -4.42 11.89
CA LYS A 63 1.24 -4.69 10.68
C LYS A 63 1.99 -4.26 9.42
N ALA A 64 2.58 -3.06 9.43
CA ALA A 64 3.39 -2.58 8.31
C ALA A 64 4.59 -3.50 8.03
N LEU A 65 5.27 -3.98 9.07
CA LEU A 65 6.38 -4.94 8.93
C LEU A 65 5.91 -6.28 8.35
N ILE A 66 4.77 -6.81 8.80
CA ILE A 66 4.22 -8.06 8.24
C ILE A 66 3.92 -7.91 6.75
N ILE A 67 3.33 -6.78 6.34
CA ILE A 67 3.05 -6.49 4.93
C ILE A 67 4.35 -6.37 4.14
N LEU A 68 5.36 -5.68 4.67
CA LEU A 68 6.66 -5.57 4.02
C LEU A 68 7.34 -6.93 3.85
N VAL A 69 7.32 -7.78 4.89
CA VAL A 69 7.86 -9.14 4.81
C VAL A 69 7.13 -9.94 3.73
N PHE A 70 5.81 -9.84 3.66
CA PHE A 70 5.04 -10.53 2.63
C PHE A 70 5.41 -10.05 1.22
N ALA A 71 5.51 -8.73 1.02
CA ALA A 71 5.94 -8.15 -0.25
C ALA A 71 7.37 -8.58 -0.65
N VAL A 72 8.28 -8.62 0.32
CA VAL A 72 9.65 -9.12 0.11
C VAL A 72 9.65 -10.59 -0.27
N VAL A 73 8.85 -11.42 0.40
CA VAL A 73 8.73 -12.85 0.08
C VAL A 73 8.18 -13.05 -1.33
N THR A 74 7.18 -12.27 -1.75
CA THR A 74 6.63 -12.35 -3.11
C THR A 74 7.63 -11.93 -4.17
N GLU A 75 8.55 -11.02 -3.86
CA GLU A 75 9.63 -10.62 -4.77
C GLU A 75 10.74 -11.67 -4.84
N VAL A 76 11.19 -12.13 -3.68
CA VAL A 76 12.22 -13.16 -3.57
C VAL A 76 11.75 -14.49 -4.18
N SER A 77 10.45 -14.81 -4.14
CA SER A 77 9.94 -16.02 -4.77
C SER A 77 10.17 -16.03 -6.29
N ARG A 78 10.21 -14.85 -6.93
CA ARG A 78 10.49 -14.74 -8.37
C ARG A 78 11.92 -15.13 -8.73
N LEU A 79 12.88 -15.01 -7.80
CA LEU A 79 14.24 -15.53 -7.99
C LEU A 79 14.30 -17.06 -8.11
N PHE A 80 13.25 -17.75 -7.68
CA PHE A 80 13.12 -19.20 -7.73
C PHE A 80 12.10 -19.65 -8.80
N ASP A 81 11.76 -18.78 -9.76
CA ASP A 81 10.74 -19.01 -10.79
C ASP A 81 9.33 -19.30 -10.22
N ILE A 82 9.06 -18.87 -8.99
CA ILE A 82 7.73 -19.01 -8.36
C ILE A 82 6.95 -17.71 -8.58
N ASN A 83 6.10 -17.72 -9.63
CA ASN A 83 5.29 -16.59 -10.07
C ASN A 83 4.04 -16.41 -9.19
N MET A 84 4.19 -15.73 -8.05
CA MET A 84 3.04 -15.38 -7.20
C MET A 84 2.31 -14.11 -7.68
N LEU A 85 3.05 -13.04 -7.98
CA LEU A 85 2.51 -11.72 -8.31
C LEU A 85 3.41 -10.95 -9.29
N GLY A 86 3.67 -11.50 -10.47
CA GLY A 86 4.59 -10.92 -11.47
C GLY A 86 5.40 -12.00 -12.18
N THR A 87 6.21 -11.59 -13.15
CA THR A 87 6.99 -12.52 -13.99
C THR A 87 8.50 -12.32 -13.89
N GLU A 88 8.97 -11.15 -13.44
CA GLU A 88 10.39 -10.81 -13.39
C GLU A 88 10.76 -10.24 -12.02
N PHE A 89 11.99 -10.53 -11.59
CA PHE A 89 12.56 -9.96 -10.37
C PHE A 89 13.13 -8.56 -10.65
N ASP A 90 12.68 -7.55 -9.92
CA ASP A 90 13.24 -6.19 -9.95
C ASP A 90 13.62 -5.74 -8.52
N PRO A 91 14.92 -5.56 -8.22
CA PRO A 91 15.37 -5.03 -6.93
C PRO A 91 14.76 -3.67 -6.56
N LEU A 92 14.32 -2.88 -7.54
CA LEU A 92 13.65 -1.60 -7.28
C LEU A 92 12.26 -1.78 -6.66
N ASP A 93 11.61 -2.93 -6.79
CA ASP A 93 10.32 -3.23 -6.18
C ASP A 93 10.41 -3.09 -4.64
N PHE A 94 11.53 -3.48 -4.04
CA PHE A 94 11.78 -3.30 -2.60
C PHE A 94 11.70 -1.83 -2.18
N PHE A 95 12.26 -0.92 -2.99
CA PHE A 95 12.21 0.51 -2.72
C PHE A 95 10.76 1.02 -2.77
N PHE A 96 9.97 0.58 -3.76
CA PHE A 96 8.59 1.00 -3.92
C PHE A 96 7.64 0.40 -2.89
N PHE A 97 7.89 -0.83 -2.42
CA PHE A 97 7.19 -1.38 -1.25
C PHE A 97 7.43 -0.51 -0.01
N ILE A 98 8.68 -0.14 0.26
CA ILE A 98 9.02 0.72 1.40
C ILE A 98 8.38 2.10 1.24
N ALA A 99 8.44 2.69 0.04
CA ALA A 99 7.87 4.01 -0.24
C ALA A 99 6.34 4.03 -0.04
N GLY A 100 5.63 3.03 -0.56
CA GLY A 100 4.18 2.90 -0.40
C GLY A 100 3.76 2.75 1.06
N LEU A 101 4.45 1.88 1.81
CA LEU A 101 4.22 1.69 3.24
C LEU A 101 4.56 2.93 4.06
N ALA A 102 5.69 3.59 3.79
CA ALA A 102 6.08 4.82 4.47
C ALA A 102 5.06 5.94 4.23
N GLY A 103 4.59 6.10 2.99
CA GLY A 103 3.52 7.04 2.66
C GLY A 103 2.22 6.74 3.41
N ALA A 104 1.80 5.47 3.46
CA ALA A 104 0.60 5.06 4.20
C ALA A 104 0.72 5.32 5.71
N LEU A 105 1.89 5.02 6.31
CA LEU A 105 2.18 5.32 7.72
C LEU A 105 2.15 6.82 8.00
N ILE A 106 2.77 7.64 7.16
CA ILE A 106 2.76 9.11 7.32
C ILE A 106 1.33 9.62 7.31
N ILE A 107 0.50 9.17 6.37
CA ILE A 107 -0.92 9.54 6.31
C ILE A 107 -1.65 9.11 7.58
N ASP A 108 -1.48 7.87 8.05
CA ASP A 108 -2.18 7.39 9.24
C ASP A 108 -1.77 8.14 10.52
N TYR A 109 -0.47 8.38 10.72
CA TYR A 109 0.02 9.07 11.91
C TYR A 109 -0.18 10.59 11.88
N GLN A 110 0.06 11.24 10.74
CA GLN A 110 0.04 12.70 10.67
C GLN A 110 -1.34 13.25 10.29
N ILE A 111 -2.09 12.56 9.43
CA ILE A 111 -3.38 13.05 8.96
C ILE A 111 -4.48 12.41 9.80
N ILE A 112 -4.65 11.09 9.70
CA ILE A 112 -5.81 10.40 10.27
C ILE A 112 -5.87 10.58 11.78
N THR A 113 -4.78 10.27 12.49
CA THR A 113 -4.73 10.34 13.96
C THR A 113 -5.04 11.77 14.46
N ARG A 114 -4.47 12.80 13.81
CA ARG A 114 -4.73 14.20 14.19
C ARG A 114 -6.20 14.61 14.02
N PHE A 115 -6.87 14.14 12.97
CA PHE A 115 -8.29 14.42 12.76
C PHE A 115 -9.19 13.64 13.73
N GLU A 116 -8.85 12.39 14.04
CA GLU A 116 -9.57 11.57 15.02
C GLU A 116 -9.49 12.18 16.43
N ASP A 117 -8.32 12.69 16.84
CA ASP A 117 -8.13 13.29 18.17
C ASP A 117 -8.85 14.65 18.31
N ARG A 118 -8.79 15.50 17.27
CA ARG A 118 -9.55 16.78 17.25
C ARG A 118 -11.06 16.58 17.28
N GLY A 119 -11.56 15.50 16.67
CA GLY A 119 -12.98 15.17 16.69
C GLY A 119 -13.49 14.81 18.08
N LYS A 120 -12.68 14.11 18.89
CA LYS A 120 -13.02 13.73 20.27
C LYS A 120 -13.12 14.94 21.19
N LEU A 121 -12.16 15.87 21.10
CA LEU A 121 -12.14 17.10 21.91
C LEU A 121 -13.33 18.04 21.68
N ARG A 122 -14.09 17.87 20.59
CA ARG A 122 -15.29 18.67 20.29
C ARG A 122 -16.60 18.00 20.72
N ALA A 123 -16.54 16.73 21.11
CA ALA A 123 -17.70 15.94 21.52
C ALA A 123 -17.83 15.83 23.05
N GLU A 124 -16.84 16.33 23.79
CA GLU A 124 -16.82 16.56 25.24
C GLU A 124 -17.20 18.02 25.54
#